data_AF-A0A4Y2BMH3-F1
#
_entry.id   AF-A0A4Y2BMH3-F1
#
_cell.length_a   1.000
_cell.length_b   1.000
_cell.length_c   1.000
_cell.angle_alpha   90.00
_cell.angle_beta   90.00
_cell.angle_gamma   90.00
#
_symmetry.space_group_name_H-M   'P 1'
#
loop_
_entity.id
_entity.type
_entity.pdbx_description
1 polymer ?
#
loop_
_entity_poly.entity_id
_entity_poly.type
_entity_poly.pdbx_seq_one_letter_code
_entity_poly.pdbx_strand_id
1 'polypeptide(L)'
;MNCHYVMLEAAERYFLSKFPLIAIKIVKKWTYDTLPLETVLGWTTFRKRSVIEEDEAILSDRIFRIDITVAFYNAKKNAHESLVDYDTDRVKRSTDVWKSLKSLLVAEAFSDLTIVAGAEEFKIHKAILSARPEVFHQLLELRSRLKNSYKLTFDDLSKEAVREIILIIYAGEMGNVSFEVACELFYAADKYQLKLLKKASSKILANSLNQDNVLRVLSLADRHISRKLKASCLRYMTSNAVEIQKQKEWNDLLKKDPNLANTVVEAFAAKKATSDKVRRGTI
;
A
#
# COMPACT_ATOMS: atom_id res chain seq x y z
N MET A 1 -6.36 5.13 0.59
CA MET A 1 -6.20 6.51 0.09
C MET A 1 -6.47 6.47 -1.39
N ASN A 2 -7.65 6.94 -1.82
CA ASN A 2 -8.00 7.29 -3.20
C ASN A 2 -9.15 8.31 -3.12
N CYS A 3 -8.89 9.44 -2.43
CA CYS A 3 -9.85 10.54 -2.26
C CYS A 3 -9.39 11.80 -3.00
N HIS A 4 -8.68 11.65 -4.13
CA HIS A 4 -8.15 12.80 -4.88
C HIS A 4 -8.85 13.09 -6.20
N TYR A 5 -9.86 12.32 -6.63
CA TYR A 5 -10.57 12.60 -7.87
C TYR A 5 -12.06 12.97 -7.69
N VAL A 6 -12.75 12.40 -6.71
CA VAL A 6 -14.22 12.60 -6.56
C VAL A 6 -14.58 14.00 -6.02
N MET A 7 -13.71 14.60 -5.19
CA MET A 7 -13.93 15.95 -4.65
C MET A 7 -13.68 17.06 -5.70
N LEU A 8 -12.82 16.79 -6.69
CA LEU A 8 -12.49 17.74 -7.74
C LEU A 8 -13.59 17.79 -8.81
N GLU A 9 -14.08 16.64 -9.27
CA GLU A 9 -15.17 16.62 -10.27
C GLU A 9 -16.50 17.19 -9.74
N ALA A 10 -16.85 16.95 -8.47
CA ALA A 10 -18.09 17.47 -7.88
C ALA A 10 -18.02 19.00 -7.67
N ALA A 11 -16.87 19.50 -7.24
CA ALA A 11 -16.62 20.94 -7.12
C ALA A 11 -16.58 21.61 -8.50
N GLU A 12 -15.93 20.99 -9.49
CA GLU A 12 -15.82 21.47 -10.86
C GLU A 12 -17.19 21.55 -11.56
N ARG A 13 -18.04 20.52 -11.42
CA ARG A 13 -19.42 20.54 -11.97
C ARG A 13 -20.32 21.57 -11.29
N TYR A 14 -20.19 21.77 -9.98
CA TYR A 14 -20.92 22.83 -9.27
C TYR A 14 -20.49 24.23 -9.74
N PHE A 15 -19.18 24.47 -9.86
CA PHE A 15 -18.64 25.75 -10.30
C PHE A 15 -18.95 26.04 -11.78
N LEU A 16 -18.79 25.08 -12.68
CA LEU A 16 -19.15 25.24 -14.11
C LEU A 16 -20.65 25.47 -14.34
N SER A 17 -21.52 24.95 -13.46
CA SER A 17 -22.98 25.19 -13.54
C SER A 17 -23.41 26.60 -13.11
N LYS A 18 -22.59 27.30 -12.32
CA LYS A 18 -22.89 28.63 -11.76
C LYS A 18 -22.05 29.74 -12.37
N PHE A 19 -20.84 29.45 -12.84
CA PHE A 19 -19.85 30.41 -13.35
C PHE A 19 -18.97 29.75 -14.43
N PRO A 20 -19.27 29.94 -15.73
CA PRO A 20 -18.62 29.17 -16.81
C PRO A 20 -17.16 29.53 -17.10
N LEU A 21 -16.56 30.52 -16.44
CA LEU A 21 -15.17 30.91 -16.65
C LEU A 21 -14.58 31.37 -15.30
N ILE A 22 -13.56 30.65 -14.79
CA ILE A 22 -12.51 31.03 -13.79
C ILE A 22 -12.29 30.02 -12.62
N ALA A 23 -11.00 29.77 -12.30
CA ALA A 23 -10.48 28.79 -11.30
C ALA A 23 -9.94 29.43 -9.99
N ILE A 24 -9.77 28.62 -8.92
CA ILE A 24 -9.93 28.95 -7.46
C ILE A 24 -8.62 28.89 -6.58
N LYS A 25 -8.32 29.80 -5.56
CA LYS A 25 -7.24 29.88 -4.47
C LYS A 25 -7.89 29.92 -3.14
N ILE A 26 -7.57 28.97 -2.28
CA ILE A 26 -7.94 28.96 -0.88
C ILE A 26 -6.70 28.53 -0.11
N VAL A 27 -6.28 29.32 0.88
CA VAL A 27 -5.41 28.84 1.95
C VAL A 27 -6.14 29.09 3.27
N LYS A 28 -6.60 28.02 3.93
CA LYS A 28 -6.98 28.06 5.35
C LYS A 28 -6.89 26.68 6.00
N LYS A 29 -6.50 26.67 7.28
CA LYS A 29 -6.22 25.50 8.11
C LYS A 29 -7.46 25.11 8.89
N TRP A 30 -7.89 23.86 8.76
CA TRP A 30 -8.96 23.27 9.56
C TRP A 30 -8.50 21.93 10.16
N THR A 31 -8.88 21.68 11.40
CA THR A 31 -8.64 20.41 12.09
C THR A 31 -9.96 19.65 12.21
N TYR A 32 -10.07 18.53 11.51
CA TYR A 32 -11.17 17.57 11.61
C TYR A 32 -10.57 16.16 11.77
N ASP A 33 -11.21 15.31 12.58
CA ASP A 33 -10.77 13.92 12.74
C ASP A 33 -11.19 13.03 11.55
N THR A 34 -12.27 13.38 10.86
CA THR A 34 -12.69 12.82 9.56
C THR A 34 -13.48 13.85 8.75
N LEU A 35 -13.19 13.95 7.44
CA LEU A 35 -14.02 14.69 6.47
C LEU A 35 -14.90 13.68 5.72
N PRO A 36 -16.25 13.81 5.75
CA PRO A 36 -17.14 13.01 4.92
C PRO A 36 -16.87 13.24 3.43
N LEU A 37 -17.17 12.24 2.59
CA LEU A 37 -16.84 12.23 1.16
C LEU A 37 -17.55 13.32 0.32
N GLU A 38 -18.55 13.99 0.89
CA GLU A 38 -19.49 14.87 0.17
C GLU A 38 -19.72 16.24 0.85
N THR A 39 -18.82 16.69 1.72
CA THR A 39 -18.97 18.01 2.33
C THR A 39 -18.45 19.10 1.38
N VAL A 40 -19.36 19.94 0.88
CA VAL A 40 -19.01 21.15 0.15
C VAL A 40 -18.54 22.21 1.16
N LEU A 41 -17.25 22.53 1.15
CA LEU A 41 -16.64 23.52 2.03
C LEU A 41 -16.25 24.76 1.22
N GLY A 42 -16.69 25.93 1.66
CA GLY A 42 -16.41 27.20 1.00
C GLY A 42 -17.07 28.38 1.71
N TRP A 43 -16.97 29.56 1.11
CA TRP A 43 -17.69 30.76 1.56
C TRP A 43 -18.88 31.05 0.65
N THR A 44 -19.99 31.49 1.23
CA THR A 44 -21.14 32.00 0.46
C THR A 44 -20.85 33.36 -0.19
N THR A 45 -19.91 34.13 0.38
CA THR A 45 -19.41 35.40 -0.16
C THR A 45 -17.90 35.54 0.07
N PHE A 46 -17.12 35.71 -1.01
CA PHE A 46 -15.65 35.82 -0.94
C PHE A 46 -15.17 37.28 -0.88
N ARG A 47 -15.49 38.07 -1.91
CA ARG A 47 -15.20 39.51 -2.02
C ARG A 47 -16.28 40.19 -2.87
N LYS A 48 -16.51 41.49 -2.64
CA LYS A 48 -17.42 42.29 -3.47
C LYS A 48 -16.85 42.43 -4.89
N ARG A 49 -17.72 42.28 -5.89
CA ARG A 49 -17.38 42.36 -7.31
C ARG A 49 -16.65 43.65 -7.68
N SER A 50 -17.12 44.80 -7.17
CA SER A 50 -16.51 46.11 -7.44
C SER A 50 -15.04 46.16 -7.06
N VAL A 51 -14.65 45.52 -5.96
CA VAL A 51 -13.26 45.50 -5.47
C VAL A 51 -12.35 44.61 -6.32
N ILE A 52 -12.92 43.61 -7.01
CA ILE A 52 -12.16 42.74 -7.92
C ILE A 52 -11.99 43.43 -9.27
N GLU A 53 -13.00 44.16 -9.73
CA GLU A 53 -12.99 44.86 -11.01
C GLU A 53 -12.12 46.14 -10.98
N GLU A 54 -11.95 46.75 -9.80
CA GLU A 54 -11.10 47.94 -9.60
C GLU A 54 -9.62 47.61 -9.38
N ASP A 55 -9.26 46.34 -9.15
CA ASP A 55 -7.89 45.92 -8.83
C ASP A 55 -7.26 45.19 -10.03
N GLU A 56 -6.49 45.94 -10.83
CA GLU A 56 -5.80 45.42 -12.03
C GLU A 56 -4.77 44.31 -11.72
N ALA A 57 -4.28 44.21 -10.48
CA ALA A 57 -3.39 43.13 -10.07
C ALA A 57 -4.16 41.81 -9.82
N ILE A 58 -5.43 41.91 -9.44
CA ILE A 58 -6.33 40.78 -9.19
C ILE A 58 -7.06 40.34 -10.47
N LEU A 59 -7.50 41.30 -11.27
CA LEU A 59 -8.18 41.10 -12.54
C LEU A 59 -7.31 41.63 -13.70
N SER A 60 -6.31 40.85 -14.09
CA SER A 60 -5.50 41.13 -15.28
C SER A 60 -6.08 40.41 -16.49
N ASP A 61 -6.16 41.09 -17.64
CA ASP A 61 -6.65 40.53 -18.91
C ASP A 61 -8.03 39.87 -18.85
N ARG A 62 -8.94 40.39 -17.99
CA ARG A 62 -10.26 39.81 -17.68
C ARG A 62 -10.20 38.39 -17.08
N ILE A 63 -9.04 37.95 -16.63
CA ILE A 63 -8.84 36.67 -15.97
C ILE A 63 -8.63 36.96 -14.48
N PHE A 64 -9.66 36.67 -13.70
CA PHE A 64 -9.50 36.59 -12.25
C PHE A 64 -8.81 35.25 -11.95
N ARG A 65 -7.66 35.28 -11.26
CA ARG A 65 -6.99 34.03 -10.87
C ARG A 65 -7.14 33.80 -9.40
N ILE A 66 -7.48 32.56 -9.10
CA ILE A 66 -7.46 32.04 -7.78
C ILE A 66 -6.82 30.62 -7.98
N ASP A 67 -6.07 30.11 -7.01
CA ASP A 67 -4.93 29.18 -7.07
C ASP A 67 -4.78 28.13 -5.83
N ILE A 68 -5.71 27.21 -5.50
CA ILE A 68 -5.95 26.66 -4.11
C ILE A 68 -4.78 25.90 -3.46
N THR A 69 -4.54 26.16 -2.16
CA THR A 69 -3.69 25.33 -1.29
C THR A 69 -4.52 24.62 -0.21
N VAL A 70 -4.75 23.32 -0.42
CA VAL A 70 -5.34 22.44 0.61
C VAL A 70 -4.21 21.78 1.39
N ALA A 71 -4.19 21.98 2.71
CA ALA A 71 -3.26 21.30 3.61
C ALA A 71 -4.01 20.22 4.41
N PHE A 72 -3.58 18.95 4.29
CA PHE A 72 -4.11 17.86 5.10
C PHE A 72 -3.28 17.70 6.37
N TYR A 73 -3.90 17.93 7.52
CA TYR A 73 -3.27 17.69 8.81
C TYR A 73 -3.61 16.29 9.31
N ASN A 74 -2.61 15.41 9.41
CA ASN A 74 -2.79 14.12 10.05
C ASN A 74 -2.45 14.26 11.53
N ALA A 75 -3.47 14.35 12.39
CA ALA A 75 -3.30 14.45 13.84
C ALA A 75 -2.45 13.30 14.44
N LYS A 76 -2.34 12.13 13.77
CA LYS A 76 -1.47 11.04 14.23
C LYS A 76 0.02 11.25 13.95
N LYS A 77 0.39 12.17 13.05
CA LYS A 77 1.80 12.54 12.79
C LYS A 77 2.24 13.80 13.54
N ASN A 78 1.28 14.64 13.93
CA ASN A 78 1.54 15.90 14.63
C ASN A 78 0.76 15.99 15.94
N ALA A 79 0.45 14.85 16.57
CA ALA A 79 0.40 14.86 18.01
C ALA A 79 1.73 15.48 18.42
N HIS A 80 1.68 16.61 19.13
CA HIS A 80 2.81 17.01 19.93
C HIS A 80 3.32 15.72 20.58
N GLU A 81 4.62 15.49 20.53
CA GLU A 81 5.26 14.51 21.39
C GLU A 81 4.73 14.88 22.78
N SER A 82 3.67 14.18 23.21
CA SER A 82 3.20 14.30 24.56
C SER A 82 4.44 13.88 25.31
N LEU A 83 4.89 14.73 26.22
CA LEU A 83 5.91 14.34 27.18
C LEU A 83 5.31 13.17 27.96
N VAL A 84 5.46 11.97 27.40
CA VAL A 84 5.21 10.72 28.07
C VAL A 84 6.50 10.47 28.80
N ASP A 85 6.58 11.07 29.99
CA ASP A 85 7.44 10.58 31.04
C ASP A 85 7.00 9.13 31.36
N TYR A 86 7.52 8.18 30.60
CA TYR A 86 7.60 6.74 30.91
C TYR A 86 8.64 6.10 29.98
N ASP A 87 9.88 6.03 30.45
CA ASP A 87 10.91 5.05 30.04
C ASP A 87 11.23 5.00 28.52
N THR A 88 11.87 6.07 28.00
CA THR A 88 12.52 6.10 26.66
C THR A 88 13.61 5.03 26.50
N ASP A 89 14.06 4.50 27.62
CA ASP A 89 15.06 3.47 27.79
C ASP A 89 14.49 2.08 27.37
N ARG A 90 13.21 1.79 27.61
CA ARG A 90 12.52 0.59 27.10
C ARG A 90 12.36 0.55 25.58
N VAL A 91 11.99 1.67 24.95
CA VAL A 91 11.81 1.73 23.49
C VAL A 91 13.17 1.65 22.77
N LYS A 92 14.21 2.32 23.29
CA LYS A 92 15.59 2.21 22.80
C LYS A 92 16.13 0.77 22.90
N ARG A 93 16.01 0.13 24.08
CA ARG A 93 16.47 -1.26 24.32
C ARG A 93 15.91 -2.25 23.32
N SER A 94 14.67 -2.06 22.85
CA SER A 94 14.07 -2.96 21.85
C SER A 94 14.75 -2.90 20.49
N THR A 95 15.22 -1.72 20.05
CA THR A 95 15.86 -1.54 18.73
C THR A 95 17.30 -2.03 18.69
N ASP A 96 17.99 -2.03 19.82
CA ASP A 96 19.41 -2.39 19.89
C ASP A 96 19.64 -3.89 19.73
N VAL A 97 18.68 -4.73 20.16
CA VAL A 97 18.72 -6.17 19.91
C VAL A 97 18.67 -6.46 18.41
N TRP A 98 17.74 -5.85 17.67
CA TRP A 98 17.64 -6.05 16.21
C TRP A 98 18.87 -5.56 15.46
N LYS A 99 19.47 -4.44 15.88
CA LYS A 99 20.75 -3.98 15.33
C LYS A 99 21.88 -4.98 15.59
N SER A 100 21.93 -5.55 16.79
CA SER A 100 22.94 -6.54 17.19
C SER A 100 22.75 -7.88 16.45
N LEU A 101 21.52 -8.31 16.21
CA LEU A 101 21.23 -9.49 15.39
C LEU A 101 21.62 -9.22 13.92
N LYS A 102 21.30 -8.04 13.39
CA LYS A 102 21.68 -7.64 12.03
C LYS A 102 23.20 -7.56 11.86
N SER A 103 23.94 -7.05 12.84
CA SER A 103 25.40 -7.05 12.79
C SER A 103 25.98 -8.46 12.87
N LEU A 104 25.36 -9.35 13.67
CA LEU A 104 25.73 -10.77 13.71
C LEU A 104 25.52 -11.46 12.35
N LEU A 105 24.41 -11.16 11.65
CA LEU A 105 24.16 -11.65 10.29
C LEU A 105 25.25 -11.19 9.32
N VAL A 106 25.60 -9.89 9.34
CA VAL A 106 26.61 -9.32 8.44
C VAL A 106 28.01 -9.87 8.73
N ALA A 107 28.34 -10.08 10.00
CA ALA A 107 29.64 -10.61 10.40
C ALA A 107 29.80 -12.11 10.09
N GLU A 108 28.70 -12.84 9.84
CA GLU A 108 28.64 -14.30 9.70
C GLU A 108 29.27 -15.07 10.88
N ALA A 109 29.51 -14.41 12.01
CA ALA A 109 30.20 -14.98 13.15
C ALA A 109 29.29 -15.99 13.86
N PHE A 110 29.81 -17.19 14.14
CA PHE A 110 29.07 -18.29 14.78
C PHE A 110 27.89 -18.85 13.96
N SER A 111 27.86 -18.60 12.63
CA SER A 111 26.88 -19.22 11.76
C SER A 111 27.02 -20.75 11.75
N ASP A 112 25.90 -21.45 11.88
CA ASP A 112 25.82 -22.92 11.97
C ASP A 112 24.83 -23.52 10.95
N LEU A 113 24.32 -22.68 10.05
CA LEU A 113 23.43 -23.03 8.95
C LEU A 113 23.74 -22.17 7.71
N THR A 114 23.61 -22.78 6.54
CA THR A 114 23.75 -22.11 5.24
C THR A 114 22.45 -22.22 4.47
N ILE A 115 21.84 -21.09 4.14
CA ILE A 115 20.73 -21.02 3.19
C ILE A 115 21.29 -20.89 1.78
N VAL A 116 20.76 -21.66 0.82
CA VAL A 116 21.16 -21.59 -0.59
C VAL A 116 19.98 -21.22 -1.46
N ALA A 117 20.17 -20.20 -2.30
CA ALA A 117 19.20 -19.72 -3.27
C ALA A 117 19.89 -19.59 -4.64
N GLY A 118 19.66 -20.57 -5.52
CA GLY A 118 20.42 -20.70 -6.77
C GLY A 118 21.92 -20.88 -6.50
N ALA A 119 22.73 -19.94 -7.00
CA ALA A 119 24.18 -19.96 -6.83
C ALA A 119 24.67 -19.17 -5.59
N GLU A 120 23.77 -18.48 -4.87
CA GLU A 120 24.13 -17.66 -3.72
C GLU A 120 23.93 -18.44 -2.41
N GLU A 121 24.88 -18.31 -1.49
CA GLU A 121 24.85 -18.92 -0.18
C GLU A 121 24.83 -17.84 0.91
N PHE A 122 23.98 -18.03 1.92
CA PHE A 122 23.81 -17.10 3.05
C PHE A 122 24.10 -17.85 4.35
N LYS A 123 25.15 -17.42 5.07
CA LYS A 123 25.45 -17.98 6.39
C LYS A 123 24.57 -17.35 7.46
N ILE A 124 23.87 -18.20 8.21
CA ILE A 124 22.91 -17.79 9.22
C ILE A 124 22.97 -18.71 10.45
N HIS A 125 22.17 -18.38 11.46
CA HIS A 125 22.11 -19.05 12.76
C HIS A 125 20.80 -19.85 12.90
N LYS A 126 20.90 -21.15 13.16
CA LYS A 126 19.75 -22.06 13.37
C LYS A 126 18.85 -21.55 14.47
N ALA A 127 19.42 -21.15 15.61
CA ALA A 127 18.66 -20.69 16.77
C ALA A 127 17.77 -19.48 16.44
N ILE A 128 18.28 -18.53 15.65
CA ILE A 128 17.53 -17.33 15.26
C ILE A 128 16.43 -17.69 14.27
N LEU A 129 16.73 -18.55 13.30
CA LEU A 129 15.75 -19.03 12.31
C LEU A 129 14.66 -19.89 12.98
N SER A 130 15.01 -20.79 13.90
CA SER A 130 14.04 -21.63 14.62
C SER A 130 13.15 -20.83 15.56
N ALA A 131 13.65 -19.72 16.09
CA ALA A 131 12.86 -18.86 16.96
C ALA A 131 11.71 -18.15 16.23
N ARG A 132 11.70 -18.16 14.88
CA ARG A 132 10.77 -17.35 14.08
C ARG A 132 10.48 -17.95 12.70
N PRO A 133 9.21 -17.93 12.28
CA PRO A 133 8.03 -18.60 12.84
C PRO A 133 8.20 -20.13 12.97
N GLU A 134 7.24 -20.78 13.64
CA GLU A 134 7.21 -22.22 13.96
C GLU A 134 7.53 -23.15 12.77
N VAL A 135 7.14 -22.76 11.55
CA VAL A 135 7.43 -23.51 10.33
C VAL A 135 8.93 -23.78 10.16
N PHE A 136 9.78 -22.81 10.51
CA PHE A 136 11.23 -23.00 10.41
C PHE A 136 11.78 -23.89 11.53
N HIS A 137 11.19 -23.86 12.72
CA HIS A 137 11.55 -24.80 13.79
C HIS A 137 11.31 -26.24 13.34
N GLN A 138 10.09 -26.54 12.88
CA GLN A 138 9.71 -27.86 12.37
C GLN A 138 10.58 -28.29 11.18
N LEU A 139 10.87 -27.36 10.27
CA LEU A 139 11.74 -27.61 9.12
C LEU A 139 13.16 -28.01 9.55
N LEU A 140 13.72 -27.31 10.54
CA LEU A 140 15.05 -27.62 11.07
C LEU A 140 15.06 -28.93 11.86
N GLU A 141 14.02 -29.20 12.65
CA GLU A 141 13.87 -30.45 13.40
C GLU A 141 13.80 -31.65 12.46
N LEU A 142 12.97 -31.58 11.42
CA LEU A 142 12.85 -32.63 10.40
C LEU A 142 14.20 -32.91 9.72
N ARG A 143 15.00 -31.86 9.49
CA ARG A 143 16.30 -31.94 8.83
C ARG A 143 17.44 -32.35 9.76
N SER A 144 17.27 -32.26 11.08
CA SER A 144 18.34 -32.49 12.07
C SER A 144 19.04 -33.85 11.92
N ARG A 145 18.31 -34.87 11.44
CA ARG A 145 18.80 -36.24 11.24
C ARG A 145 19.51 -36.47 9.90
N LEU A 146 19.49 -35.49 9.00
CA LEU A 146 20.10 -35.59 7.68
C LEU A 146 21.60 -35.26 7.75
N LYS A 147 22.41 -35.91 6.91
CA LYS A 147 23.87 -35.67 6.82
C LYS A 147 24.22 -34.21 6.49
N ASN A 148 23.35 -33.51 5.75
CA ASN A 148 23.51 -32.10 5.35
C ASN A 148 22.55 -31.17 6.10
N SER A 149 22.27 -31.44 7.38
CA SER A 149 21.39 -30.61 8.22
C SER A 149 21.88 -29.17 8.40
N TYR A 150 23.16 -28.90 8.11
CA TYR A 150 23.76 -27.56 8.09
C TYR A 150 23.41 -26.73 6.84
N LYS A 151 22.71 -27.30 5.86
CA LYS A 151 22.33 -26.61 4.61
C LYS A 151 20.81 -26.66 4.39
N LEU A 152 20.22 -25.53 3.98
CA LEU A 152 18.81 -25.40 3.63
C LEU A 152 18.68 -24.72 2.26
N THR A 153 17.94 -25.31 1.33
CA THR A 153 17.80 -24.77 -0.03
C THR A 153 16.40 -24.18 -0.25
N PHE A 154 16.33 -23.02 -0.91
CA PHE A 154 15.11 -22.40 -1.41
C PHE A 154 15.16 -22.38 -2.94
N ASP A 155 14.54 -23.37 -3.57
CA ASP A 155 14.57 -23.54 -5.03
C ASP A 155 13.53 -22.68 -5.76
N ASP A 156 12.51 -22.22 -5.04
CA ASP A 156 11.35 -21.50 -5.59
C ASP A 156 11.40 -19.98 -5.40
N LEU A 157 12.50 -19.46 -4.85
CA LEU A 157 12.67 -18.03 -4.57
C LEU A 157 13.99 -17.51 -5.15
N SER A 158 13.96 -16.27 -5.62
CA SER A 158 15.17 -15.54 -5.99
C SER A 158 16.06 -15.30 -4.77
N LYS A 159 17.36 -15.13 -5.01
CA LYS A 159 18.34 -14.75 -3.99
C LYS A 159 18.00 -13.40 -3.35
N GLU A 160 17.41 -12.47 -4.09
CA GLU A 160 16.90 -11.20 -3.57
C GLU A 160 15.75 -11.43 -2.58
N ALA A 161 14.76 -12.27 -2.92
CA ALA A 161 13.67 -12.60 -2.01
C ALA A 161 14.18 -13.32 -0.74
N VAL A 162 15.13 -14.25 -0.89
CA VAL A 162 15.73 -14.95 0.25
C VAL A 162 16.50 -13.99 1.17
N ARG A 163 17.27 -13.06 0.61
CA ARG A 163 17.95 -12.01 1.39
C ARG A 163 16.96 -11.20 2.23
N GLU A 164 15.81 -10.82 1.67
CA GLU A 164 14.79 -10.04 2.38
C GLU A 164 14.05 -10.87 3.44
N ILE A 165 13.81 -12.16 3.20
CA ILE A 165 13.28 -13.07 4.23
C ILE A 165 14.24 -13.14 5.42
N ILE A 166 15.53 -13.32 5.16
CA ILE A 166 16.56 -13.35 6.20
C ILE A 166 16.58 -12.00 6.93
N LEU A 167 16.57 -10.88 6.22
CA LEU A 167 16.58 -9.55 6.83
C LEU A 167 15.36 -9.31 7.74
N ILE A 168 14.17 -9.73 7.33
CA ILE A 168 12.98 -9.64 8.19
C ILE A 168 13.13 -10.49 9.45
N ILE A 169 13.74 -11.67 9.35
CA ILE A 169 13.95 -12.55 10.50
C ILE A 169 14.95 -11.94 11.48
N TYR A 170 16.01 -11.29 10.99
CA TYR A 170 17.07 -10.74 11.82
C TYR A 170 16.82 -9.32 12.34
N ALA A 171 16.11 -8.49 11.57
CA ALA A 171 15.94 -7.07 11.84
C ALA A 171 14.48 -6.61 11.90
N GLY A 172 13.51 -7.44 11.48
CA GLY A 172 12.12 -7.03 11.35
C GLY A 172 11.87 -5.98 10.25
N GLU A 173 12.87 -5.76 9.40
CA GLU A 173 12.88 -4.74 8.35
C GLU A 173 12.89 -5.41 6.97
N MET A 174 12.39 -4.68 5.97
CA MET A 174 12.44 -5.08 4.57
C MET A 174 12.88 -3.86 3.76
N GLY A 175 13.77 -4.09 2.79
CA GLY A 175 14.26 -3.07 1.89
C GLY A 175 13.23 -2.62 0.86
N ASN A 176 13.65 -1.70 -0.01
CA ASN A 176 12.92 -1.40 -1.22
C ASN A 176 13.20 -2.50 -2.24
N VAL A 177 12.16 -3.20 -2.65
CA VAL A 177 12.24 -4.34 -3.57
C VAL A 177 11.50 -4.04 -4.87
N SER A 178 11.86 -4.75 -5.94
CA SER A 178 11.11 -4.69 -7.19
C SER A 178 9.71 -5.30 -7.03
N PHE A 179 8.84 -5.07 -8.01
CA PHE A 179 7.50 -5.65 -8.03
C PHE A 179 7.55 -7.19 -8.07
N GLU A 180 8.49 -7.75 -8.84
CA GLU A 180 8.69 -9.19 -9.00
C GLU A 180 9.10 -9.82 -7.67
N VAL A 181 10.09 -9.23 -6.98
CA VAL A 181 10.52 -9.69 -5.66
C VAL A 181 9.39 -9.52 -4.64
N ALA A 182 8.62 -8.43 -4.69
CA ALA A 182 7.46 -8.26 -3.81
C ALA A 182 6.39 -9.35 -3.99
N CYS A 183 6.18 -9.84 -5.21
CA CYS A 183 5.29 -10.96 -5.49
C CYS A 183 5.83 -12.27 -4.89
N GLU A 184 7.12 -12.57 -5.07
CA GLU A 184 7.77 -13.73 -4.47
C GLU A 184 7.71 -13.69 -2.94
N LEU A 185 8.01 -12.53 -2.34
CA LEU A 185 7.94 -12.32 -0.90
C LEU A 185 6.53 -12.47 -0.34
N PHE A 186 5.51 -12.01 -1.07
CA PHE A 186 4.13 -12.17 -0.65
C PHE A 186 3.69 -13.64 -0.68
N TYR A 187 4.11 -14.40 -1.70
CA TYR A 187 3.92 -15.86 -1.78
C TYR A 187 4.66 -16.57 -0.62
N ALA A 188 5.95 -16.28 -0.45
CA ALA A 188 6.80 -16.86 0.58
C ALA A 188 6.28 -16.56 1.99
N ALA A 189 5.73 -15.37 2.19
CA ALA A 189 5.19 -14.98 3.48
C ALA A 189 4.01 -15.84 3.93
N ASP A 190 3.23 -16.35 2.98
CA ASP A 190 2.16 -17.30 3.28
C ASP A 190 2.71 -18.70 3.53
N LYS A 191 3.60 -19.18 2.64
CA LYS A 191 4.26 -20.50 2.73
C LYS A 191 4.99 -20.71 4.05
N TYR A 192 5.77 -19.71 4.48
CA TYR A 192 6.56 -19.75 5.71
C TYR A 192 5.86 -19.05 6.89
N GLN A 193 4.61 -18.61 6.75
CA GLN A 193 3.82 -17.96 7.80
C GLN A 193 4.46 -16.69 8.40
N LEU A 194 5.20 -15.93 7.59
CA LEU A 194 5.87 -14.69 7.96
C LEU A 194 4.90 -13.49 7.91
N LYS A 195 4.14 -13.27 8.98
CA LYS A 195 3.09 -12.22 9.06
C LYS A 195 3.60 -10.81 8.73
N LEU A 196 4.78 -10.43 9.23
CA LEU A 196 5.39 -9.12 8.96
C LEU A 196 5.74 -8.97 7.48
N LEU A 197 6.34 -10.00 6.87
CA LEU A 197 6.64 -10.04 5.45
C LEU A 197 5.37 -9.94 4.60
N LYS A 198 4.29 -10.65 4.98
CA LYS A 198 3.01 -10.61 4.27
C LYS A 198 2.44 -9.19 4.27
N LYS A 199 2.51 -8.48 5.40
CA LYS A 199 2.04 -7.11 5.54
C LYS A 199 2.89 -6.13 4.73
N ALA A 200 4.22 -6.25 4.78
CA ALA A 200 5.14 -5.37 4.09
C ALA A 200 5.04 -5.53 2.57
N SER A 201 5.13 -6.76 2.06
CA SER A 201 4.96 -7.07 0.63
C SER A 201 3.56 -6.67 0.13
N SER A 202 2.48 -6.93 0.87
CA SER A 202 1.13 -6.45 0.50
C SER A 202 1.06 -4.95 0.30
N LYS A 203 1.76 -4.17 1.14
CA LYS A 203 1.76 -2.71 1.05
C LYS A 203 2.47 -2.24 -0.22
N ILE A 204 3.59 -2.87 -0.57
CA ILE A 204 4.31 -2.59 -1.82
C ILE A 204 3.42 -2.91 -3.01
N LEU A 205 2.86 -4.12 -3.06
CA LEU A 205 1.98 -4.56 -4.16
C LEU A 205 0.75 -3.66 -4.32
N ALA A 206 0.13 -3.23 -3.21
CA ALA A 206 -1.01 -2.33 -3.25
C ALA A 206 -0.65 -0.93 -3.78
N ASN A 207 0.55 -0.44 -3.48
CA ASN A 207 1.03 0.86 -3.93
C ASN A 207 1.57 0.83 -5.37
N SER A 208 1.96 -0.33 -5.88
CA SER A 208 2.46 -0.52 -7.24
C SER A 208 1.39 -0.92 -8.24
N LEU A 209 0.11 -0.94 -7.85
CA LEU A 209 -0.98 -1.34 -8.74
C LEU A 209 -1.06 -0.42 -9.97
N ASN A 210 -1.07 -1.04 -11.14
CA ASN A 210 -1.27 -0.38 -12.43
C ASN A 210 -2.10 -1.27 -13.36
N GLN A 211 -2.36 -0.78 -14.57
CA GLN A 211 -3.20 -1.47 -15.54
C GLN A 211 -2.62 -2.84 -15.93
N ASP A 212 -1.30 -2.95 -16.03
CA ASP A 212 -0.62 -4.15 -16.52
C ASP A 212 -0.53 -5.25 -15.45
N ASN A 213 -0.49 -4.89 -14.16
CA ASN A 213 -0.22 -5.84 -13.09
C ASN A 213 -1.44 -6.18 -12.22
N VAL A 214 -2.52 -5.39 -12.24
CA VAL A 214 -3.61 -5.53 -11.26
C VAL A 214 -4.30 -6.90 -11.30
N LEU A 215 -4.46 -7.51 -12.48
CA LEU A 215 -5.07 -8.84 -12.62
C LEU A 215 -4.18 -9.95 -12.01
N ARG A 216 -2.86 -9.83 -12.18
CA ARG A 216 -1.88 -10.72 -11.55
C ARG A 216 -1.91 -10.58 -10.03
N VAL A 217 -1.89 -9.34 -9.52
CA VAL A 217 -1.93 -9.08 -8.07
C VAL A 217 -3.27 -9.52 -7.46
N LEU A 218 -4.38 -9.36 -8.17
CA LEU A 218 -5.69 -9.85 -7.74
C LEU A 218 -5.67 -11.38 -7.55
N SER A 219 -5.17 -12.10 -8.56
CA SER A 219 -5.06 -13.57 -8.52
C SER A 219 -4.17 -14.03 -7.36
N LEU A 220 -3.05 -13.33 -7.13
CA LEU A 220 -2.15 -13.60 -6.01
C LEU A 220 -2.82 -13.33 -4.66
N ALA A 221 -3.53 -12.20 -4.53
CA ALA A 221 -4.22 -11.81 -3.31
C ALA A 221 -5.35 -12.77 -2.95
N ASP A 222 -6.06 -13.30 -3.95
CA ASP A 222 -7.12 -14.28 -3.77
C ASP A 222 -6.55 -15.63 -3.30
N ARG A 223 -5.56 -16.15 -4.02
CA ARG A 223 -4.88 -17.42 -3.70
C ARG A 223 -4.33 -17.46 -2.27
N HIS A 224 -3.77 -16.35 -1.80
CA HIS A 224 -3.19 -16.24 -0.45
C HIS A 224 -4.14 -15.55 0.55
N ILE A 225 -5.44 -15.47 0.25
CA ILE A 225 -6.51 -15.05 1.14
C ILE A 225 -6.25 -13.66 1.77
N SER A 226 -5.61 -12.77 1.02
CA SER A 226 -5.33 -11.40 1.46
C SER A 226 -6.47 -10.47 1.11
N ARG A 227 -7.48 -10.43 1.99
CA ARG A 227 -8.68 -9.59 1.83
C ARG A 227 -8.37 -8.12 1.57
N LYS A 228 -7.37 -7.55 2.26
CA LYS A 228 -7.00 -6.13 2.11
C LYS A 228 -6.35 -5.84 0.76
N LEU A 229 -5.52 -6.74 0.26
CA LEU A 229 -4.89 -6.59 -1.05
C LEU A 229 -5.91 -6.81 -2.17
N LYS A 230 -6.75 -7.85 -2.06
CA LYS A 230 -7.87 -8.11 -2.98
C LYS A 230 -8.79 -6.90 -3.08
N ALA A 231 -9.22 -6.33 -1.95
CA ALA A 231 -10.03 -5.11 -1.94
C ALA A 231 -9.32 -3.91 -2.60
N SER A 232 -8.00 -3.83 -2.51
CA SER A 232 -7.23 -2.76 -3.17
C SER A 232 -7.19 -2.93 -4.68
N CYS A 233 -7.04 -4.17 -5.16
CA CYS A 233 -7.14 -4.51 -6.58
C CYS A 233 -8.53 -4.17 -7.13
N LEU A 234 -9.60 -4.62 -6.45
CA LEU A 234 -10.98 -4.33 -6.87
C LEU A 234 -11.27 -2.82 -6.93
N ARG A 235 -10.80 -2.03 -5.96
CA ARG A 235 -10.93 -0.57 -6.01
C ARG A 235 -10.20 0.04 -7.21
N TYR A 236 -9.02 -0.46 -7.56
CA TYR A 236 -8.29 0.01 -8.74
C TYR A 236 -9.05 -0.35 -10.03
N MET A 237 -9.46 -1.61 -10.17
CA MET A 237 -10.13 -2.11 -11.37
C MET A 237 -11.47 -1.42 -11.60
N THR A 238 -12.25 -1.19 -10.54
CA THR A 238 -13.55 -0.51 -10.67
C THR A 238 -13.41 0.94 -11.17
N SER A 239 -12.23 1.57 -11.03
CA SER A 239 -11.95 2.89 -11.61
C SER A 239 -11.41 2.86 -13.04
N ASN A 240 -11.02 1.69 -13.55
CA ASN A 240 -10.43 1.50 -14.87
C ASN A 240 -11.09 0.31 -15.59
N ALA A 241 -12.39 0.12 -15.36
CA ALA A 241 -13.08 -1.14 -15.68
C ALA A 241 -13.07 -1.44 -17.18
N VAL A 242 -13.26 -0.41 -18.01
CA VAL A 242 -13.32 -0.54 -19.48
C VAL A 242 -11.95 -0.98 -20.03
N GLU A 243 -10.89 -0.38 -19.53
CA GLU A 243 -9.51 -0.62 -19.94
C GLU A 243 -9.06 -2.03 -19.52
N ILE A 244 -9.40 -2.44 -18.30
CA ILE A 244 -9.10 -3.78 -17.79
C ILE A 244 -9.87 -4.87 -18.56
N GLN A 245 -11.15 -4.66 -18.87
CA GLN A 245 -11.95 -5.65 -19.60
C GLN A 245 -11.47 -5.87 -21.04
N LYS A 246 -10.75 -4.91 -21.64
CA LYS A 246 -10.15 -5.03 -22.96
C LYS A 246 -8.87 -5.87 -22.98
N GLN A 247 -8.24 -6.10 -21.82
CA GLN A 247 -6.99 -6.84 -21.73
C GLN A 247 -7.18 -8.33 -22.04
N LYS A 248 -6.16 -8.95 -22.62
CA LYS A 248 -6.16 -10.40 -22.88
C LYS A 248 -6.21 -11.18 -21.56
N GLU A 249 -5.52 -10.67 -20.55
CA GLU A 249 -5.40 -11.22 -19.20
C GLU A 249 -6.76 -11.30 -18.50
N TRP A 250 -7.71 -10.42 -18.84
CA TRP A 250 -9.08 -10.50 -18.35
C TRP A 250 -9.81 -11.73 -18.90
N ASN A 251 -9.64 -12.00 -20.20
CA ASN A 251 -10.19 -13.21 -20.82
C ASN A 251 -9.55 -14.48 -20.26
N ASP A 252 -8.25 -14.43 -19.94
CA ASP A 252 -7.57 -15.54 -19.28
C ASP A 252 -8.11 -15.77 -17.85
N LEU A 253 -8.42 -14.70 -17.11
CA LEU A 253 -9.05 -14.80 -15.79
C LEU A 253 -10.44 -15.43 -15.87
N LEU A 254 -11.27 -15.01 -16.84
CA LEU A 254 -12.59 -15.59 -17.07
C LEU A 254 -12.55 -17.10 -17.32
N LYS A 255 -11.49 -17.60 -17.98
CA LYS A 255 -11.30 -19.02 -18.25
C LYS A 255 -10.71 -19.79 -17.07
N LYS A 256 -9.69 -19.21 -16.40
CA LYS A 256 -8.93 -19.88 -15.34
C LYS A 256 -9.66 -19.87 -14.00
N ASP A 257 -10.36 -18.78 -13.68
CA ASP A 257 -11.06 -18.60 -12.42
C ASP A 257 -12.35 -17.78 -12.61
N PRO A 258 -13.45 -18.44 -13.04
CA PRO A 258 -14.74 -17.78 -13.24
C PRO A 258 -15.31 -17.14 -11.96
N ASN A 259 -15.02 -17.71 -10.78
CA ASN A 259 -15.52 -17.20 -9.50
C ASN A 259 -14.85 -15.87 -9.14
N LEU A 260 -13.53 -15.80 -9.32
CA LEU A 260 -12.80 -14.56 -9.12
C LEU A 260 -13.21 -13.50 -10.15
N ALA A 261 -13.40 -13.88 -11.41
CA ALA A 261 -13.92 -12.97 -12.43
C ALA A 261 -15.32 -12.45 -12.08
N ASN A 262 -16.24 -13.31 -11.62
CA ASN A 262 -17.57 -12.91 -11.19
C ASN A 262 -17.50 -11.91 -10.02
N THR A 263 -16.60 -12.14 -9.05
CA THR A 263 -16.36 -11.18 -7.94
C THR A 263 -15.99 -9.79 -8.46
N VAL A 264 -15.19 -9.72 -9.54
CA VAL A 264 -14.80 -8.45 -10.16
C VAL A 264 -16.01 -7.79 -10.84
N VAL A 265 -16.82 -8.57 -11.58
CA VAL A 265 -18.03 -8.07 -12.25
C VAL A 265 -19.04 -7.54 -11.23
N GLU A 266 -19.24 -8.23 -10.12
CA GLU A 266 -20.07 -7.78 -9.01
C GLU A 266 -19.56 -6.44 -8.44
N ALA A 267 -18.24 -6.30 -8.28
CA ALA A 267 -17.65 -5.04 -7.84
C ALA A 267 -17.88 -3.90 -8.85
N PHE A 268 -17.82 -4.18 -10.16
CA PHE A 268 -18.13 -3.20 -11.20
C PHE A 268 -19.60 -2.77 -11.15
N ALA A 269 -20.52 -3.72 -11.02
CA ALA A 269 -21.95 -3.45 -10.92
C ALA A 269 -22.30 -2.64 -9.67
N ALA A 270 -21.71 -2.99 -8.52
CA ALA A 270 -21.91 -2.27 -7.26
C ALA A 270 -21.49 -0.79 -7.37
N LYS A 271 -20.31 -0.51 -7.97
CA LYS A 271 -19.86 0.87 -8.16
C LYS A 271 -20.79 1.67 -9.08
N LYS A 272 -21.28 1.05 -10.17
CA LYS A 272 -22.25 1.69 -11.07
C LYS A 272 -23.55 2.03 -10.35
N ALA A 273 -24.09 1.09 -9.56
CA ALA A 273 -25.30 1.31 -8.77
C ALA A 273 -25.12 2.44 -7.74
N THR A 274 -23.97 2.54 -7.08
CA THR A 274 -23.65 3.66 -6.19
C THR A 274 -23.61 4.98 -6.97
N SER A 275 -22.92 5.03 -8.12
CA SER A 275 -22.86 6.23 -8.96
C SER A 275 -24.24 6.68 -9.47
N ASP A 276 -25.12 5.74 -9.81
CA ASP A 276 -26.48 6.02 -10.28
C ASP A 276 -27.37 6.55 -9.14
N LYS A 277 -27.22 6.03 -7.92
CA LYS A 277 -27.93 6.54 -6.74
C LYS A 277 -27.47 7.95 -6.35
N VAL A 278 -26.16 8.23 -6.40
CA VAL A 278 -25.62 9.60 -6.21
C VAL A 278 -26.21 10.55 -7.25
N ARG A 279 -26.24 10.14 -8.52
CA ARG A 279 -26.80 10.97 -9.62
C ARG A 279 -28.31 11.23 -9.45
N ARG A 280 -29.05 10.30 -8.84
CA ARG A 280 -30.49 10.44 -8.55
C ARG A 280 -30.79 11.13 -7.21
N GLY A 281 -29.78 11.55 -6.44
CA GLY A 281 -29.95 12.19 -5.14
C GLY A 281 -30.59 11.28 -4.08
N THR A 282 -30.38 9.97 -4.18
CA THR A 282 -31.02 8.96 -3.30
C THR A 282 -30.04 8.38 -2.27
N ILE A 283 -28.93 9.06 -2.02
CA ILE A 283 -27.94 8.78 -0.96
C ILE A 283 -27.84 10.03 -0.10
#